data_AF-A0A6V7L916-F1
#
_entry.id   AF-A0A6V7L916-F1
#
_cell.length_a   1.000
_cell.length_b   1.000
_cell.length_c   1.000
_cell.angle_alpha   90.00
_cell.angle_beta   90.00
_cell.angle_gamma   90.00
#
_symmetry.space_group_name_H-M   'P 1'
#
loop_
_entity.id
_entity.type
_entity.pdbx_description
1 polymer ?
#
loop_
_entity_poly.entity_id
_entity_poly.type
_entity_poly.pdbx_seq_one_letter_code
_entity_poly.pdbx_strand_id
1 'polypeptide(L)'
;TRRRIVKVLIPTQEPLEYHVEQEKNEMIPPIAHKELMRACLRVGDRKTSGLDHILNVVLKTAIQTAPQMFLDMYSRCFAERILPEQWRIQQFVLLPKGRKPPNDTFP
;
A
#
# COMPACT_ATOMS: atom_id res chain seq x y z
N THR A 1 -2.90 -9.85 26.08
CA THR A 1 -2.61 -10.67 24.87
C THR A 1 -3.20 -10.02 23.64
N ARG A 2 -2.43 -9.89 22.54
CA ARG A 2 -2.70 -9.17 21.26
C ARG A 2 -4.18 -9.00 20.83
N ARG A 3 -5.02 -10.03 21.02
CA ARG A 3 -6.47 -10.00 20.73
C ARG A 3 -7.24 -8.87 21.43
N ARG A 4 -6.93 -8.55 22.70
CA ARG A 4 -7.63 -7.47 23.43
C ARG A 4 -7.33 -6.09 22.83
N ILE A 5 -6.08 -5.85 22.43
CA ILE A 5 -5.66 -4.59 21.81
C ILE A 5 -6.32 -4.40 20.45
N VAL A 6 -6.40 -5.44 19.63
CA VAL A 6 -7.09 -5.38 18.33
C VAL A 6 -8.58 -5.07 18.52
N LYS A 7 -9.25 -5.71 19.48
CA LYS A 7 -10.66 -5.41 19.78
C LYS A 7 -10.90 -3.96 20.23
N VAL A 8 -9.98 -3.36 20.99
CA VAL A 8 -10.14 -1.99 21.49
C VAL A 8 -9.79 -0.95 20.42
N LEU A 9 -8.70 -1.17 19.67
CA LEU A 9 -8.21 -0.20 18.69
C LEU A 9 -8.91 -0.29 17.33
N ILE A 10 -9.48 -1.45 17.01
CA ILE A 10 -10.18 -1.72 15.76
C ILE A 10 -11.53 -2.35 16.12
N PRO A 11 -12.48 -1.55 16.64
CA PRO A 11 -13.80 -2.06 16.97
C PRO A 11 -14.48 -2.57 15.69
N THR A 12 -15.27 -3.64 15.83
CA THR A 12 -16.13 -4.10 14.73
C THR A 12 -17.08 -2.96 14.36
N GLN A 13 -16.98 -2.49 13.12
CA GLN A 13 -17.85 -1.45 12.58
C GLN A 13 -18.95 -2.12 11.77
N GLU A 14 -20.13 -1.50 11.70
CA GLU A 14 -21.15 -1.95 10.75
C GLU A 14 -20.58 -1.86 9.33
N PRO A 15 -20.92 -2.78 8.42
CA PRO A 15 -20.46 -2.74 7.04
C PRO A 15 -20.78 -1.37 6.44
N LEU A 16 -19.75 -0.64 6.05
CA LEU A 16 -19.94 0.62 5.37
C LEU A 16 -20.56 0.31 4.00
N GLU A 17 -21.78 0.78 3.75
CA GLU A 17 -22.35 0.72 2.41
C GLU A 17 -21.62 1.73 1.52
N TYR A 18 -20.68 1.22 0.73
CA TYR A 18 -20.04 2.01 -0.31
C TYR A 18 -21.07 2.23 -1.42
N HIS A 19 -21.43 3.47 -1.71
CA HIS A 19 -22.07 3.78 -2.98
C HIS A 19 -21.02 3.54 -4.07
N VAL A 20 -21.12 2.39 -4.73
CA VAL A 20 -20.40 2.14 -5.97
C VAL A 20 -21.07 3.01 -7.03
N GLU A 21 -20.57 4.22 -7.23
CA GLU A 21 -20.95 4.98 -8.41
C GLU A 21 -20.66 4.11 -9.64
N GLN A 22 -21.64 3.99 -10.53
CA GLN A 22 -21.45 3.23 -11.76
C GLN A 22 -20.26 3.82 -12.50
N GLU A 23 -19.18 3.04 -12.60
CA GLU A 23 -17.98 3.46 -13.30
C GLU A 23 -18.38 3.82 -14.73
N LYS A 24 -18.28 5.11 -15.08
CA LYS A 24 -18.33 5.51 -16.49
C LYS A 24 -17.31 4.65 -17.23
N ASN A 25 -17.71 4.12 -18.38
CA ASN A 25 -16.83 3.32 -19.24
C ASN A 25 -15.80 4.22 -19.94
N GLU A 26 -15.07 5.00 -19.14
CA GLU A 26 -13.99 5.86 -19.57
C GLU A 26 -12.71 5.04 -19.60
N MET A 27 -12.04 5.09 -20.75
CA MET A 27 -10.74 4.46 -20.95
C MET A 27 -9.72 5.16 -20.06
N ILE A 28 -9.13 4.41 -19.11
CA ILE A 28 -8.05 4.93 -18.27
C ILE A 28 -6.78 5.03 -19.13
N PRO A 29 -6.16 6.22 -19.26
CA PRO A 29 -4.95 6.37 -20.05
C PRO A 29 -3.78 5.57 -19.43
N PRO A 30 -2.86 5.03 -20.25
CA PRO A 30 -1.64 4.40 -19.75
C PRO A 30 -0.79 5.36 -18.92
N ILE A 31 -0.04 4.82 -17.97
CA ILE A 31 0.86 5.62 -17.12
C ILE A 31 2.00 6.16 -17.97
N ALA A 32 2.29 7.46 -17.85
CA ALA A 32 3.43 8.06 -18.52
C ALA A 32 4.74 7.70 -17.81
N HIS A 33 5.83 7.54 -18.57
CA HIS A 33 7.16 7.29 -18.01
C HIS A 33 7.57 8.30 -16.93
N LYS A 34 7.29 9.59 -17.16
CA LYS A 34 7.53 10.68 -16.20
C LYS A 34 6.75 10.52 -14.89
N GLU A 35 5.59 9.88 -14.89
CA GLU A 35 4.80 9.63 -13.69
C GLU A 35 5.41 8.52 -12.86
N LEU A 36 5.80 7.42 -13.52
CA LEU A 36 6.52 6.33 -12.87
C LEU A 36 7.81 6.83 -12.21
N MET A 37 8.61 7.62 -12.92
CA MET A 37 9.87 8.14 -12.37
C MET A 37 9.64 9.11 -11.20
N ARG A 38 8.64 9.98 -11.28
CA ARG A 38 8.27 10.86 -10.15
C ARG A 38 7.81 10.05 -8.94
N ALA A 39 7.03 8.98 -9.15
CA ALA A 39 6.60 8.10 -8.07
C ALA A 39 7.79 7.36 -7.45
N CYS A 40 8.67 6.79 -8.27
CA CYS A 40 9.91 6.11 -7.87
C CYS A 40 10.75 7.00 -6.96
N LEU A 41 10.98 8.28 -7.33
CA LEU A 41 11.77 9.21 -6.53
C LEU A 41 11.13 9.58 -5.17
N ARG A 42 9.80 9.56 -5.06
CA ARG A 42 9.07 9.86 -3.81
C ARG A 42 9.13 8.74 -2.79
N VAL A 43 9.42 7.50 -3.22
CA VAL A 43 9.57 6.38 -2.30
C VAL A 43 10.76 6.68 -1.36
N GLY A 44 10.59 6.50 -0.05
CA GLY A 44 11.67 6.78 0.91
C GLY A 44 12.59 5.57 1.08
N ASP A 45 13.91 5.76 0.95
CA ASP A 45 14.89 4.66 0.98
C ASP A 45 14.92 3.91 2.31
N ARG A 46 14.71 4.64 3.41
CA ARG A 46 14.78 4.12 4.78
C ARG A 46 13.44 3.63 5.32
N LYS A 47 12.40 3.57 4.49
CA LYS A 47 11.13 2.99 4.93
C LYS A 47 11.27 1.48 5.01
N THR A 48 10.58 0.89 5.95
CA THR A 48 10.54 -0.55 6.17
C THR A 48 10.01 -1.25 4.92
N SER A 49 10.57 -2.42 4.59
CA SER A 49 10.03 -3.30 3.56
C SER A 49 8.60 -3.72 3.91
N GLY A 50 7.83 -4.08 2.89
CA GLY A 50 6.55 -4.74 3.09
C GLY A 50 6.73 -6.17 3.63
N LEU A 51 5.64 -6.94 3.55
CA LEU A 51 5.64 -8.37 3.83
C LEU A 51 6.51 -9.18 2.84
N ASP A 52 6.84 -8.58 1.71
CA ASP A 52 7.72 -9.13 0.67
C ASP A 52 9.21 -9.06 1.02
N HIS A 53 9.57 -8.33 2.09
CA HIS A 53 10.96 -8.06 2.49
C HIS A 53 11.81 -7.37 1.41
N ILE A 54 11.19 -6.76 0.40
CA ILE A 54 11.88 -6.01 -0.63
C ILE A 54 12.15 -4.60 -0.11
N LEU A 55 13.43 -4.21 -0.10
CA LEU A 55 13.82 -2.86 0.29
C LEU A 55 13.47 -1.85 -0.80
N ASN A 56 13.07 -0.66 -0.39
CA ASN A 56 12.76 0.43 -1.32
C ASN A 56 13.92 0.82 -2.22
N VAL A 57 15.16 0.72 -1.74
CA VAL A 57 16.36 0.92 -2.57
C VAL A 57 16.42 -0.09 -3.72
N VAL A 58 16.14 -1.37 -3.46
CA VAL A 58 16.11 -2.41 -4.50
C VAL A 58 15.00 -2.15 -5.49
N LEU A 59 13.80 -1.81 -5.01
CA LEU A 59 12.66 -1.47 -5.86
C LEU A 59 12.97 -0.27 -6.76
N LYS A 60 13.57 0.79 -6.21
CA LYS A 60 14.00 1.96 -6.99
C LYS A 60 15.01 1.59 -8.06
N THR A 61 16.03 0.83 -7.70
CA THR A 61 17.05 0.37 -8.66
C THR A 61 16.43 -0.47 -9.76
N ALA A 62 15.50 -1.37 -9.44
CA ALA A 62 14.78 -2.18 -10.42
C ALA A 62 13.96 -1.31 -11.38
N ILE A 63 13.19 -0.35 -10.86
CA ILE A 63 12.40 0.60 -11.67
C ILE A 63 13.31 1.45 -12.56
N GLN A 64 14.45 1.92 -12.05
CA GLN A 64 15.41 2.70 -12.83
C GLN A 64 16.11 1.88 -13.92
N THR A 65 16.36 0.60 -13.67
CA THR A 65 17.04 -0.31 -14.60
C THR A 65 16.10 -0.78 -15.71
N ALA A 66 14.85 -1.11 -15.36
CA ALA A 66 13.87 -1.70 -16.26
C ALA A 66 12.50 -1.01 -16.17
N PRO A 67 12.41 0.32 -16.41
CA PRO A 67 11.17 1.08 -16.20
C PRO A 67 10.01 0.59 -17.05
N GLN A 68 10.28 0.08 -18.25
CA GLN A 68 9.24 -0.39 -19.17
C GLN A 68 8.43 -1.56 -18.61
N MET A 69 9.09 -2.50 -17.93
CA MET A 69 8.41 -3.64 -17.30
C MET A 69 7.36 -3.17 -16.27
N PHE A 70 7.72 -2.17 -15.45
CA PHE A 70 6.83 -1.60 -14.45
C PHE A 70 5.71 -0.77 -15.10
N LEU A 71 6.02 0.02 -16.13
CA LEU A 71 5.00 0.77 -16.87
C LEU A 71 3.94 -0.14 -17.46
N ASP A 72 4.36 -1.22 -18.11
CA ASP A 72 3.46 -2.17 -18.74
C ASP A 72 2.61 -2.89 -17.69
N MET A 73 3.23 -3.35 -16.59
CA MET A 73 2.54 -4.00 -15.49
C MET A 73 1.50 -3.08 -14.86
N TYR A 74 1.89 -1.86 -14.42
CA TYR A 74 0.96 -0.95 -13.76
C TYR A 74 -0.15 -0.50 -14.71
N SER A 75 0.17 -0.15 -15.96
CA SER A 75 -0.85 0.30 -16.92
C SER A 75 -1.87 -0.79 -17.22
N ARG A 76 -1.47 -2.07 -17.28
CA ARG A 76 -2.40 -3.20 -17.40
C ARG A 76 -3.27 -3.35 -16.16
N CYS A 77 -2.70 -3.26 -14.95
CA CYS A 77 -3.49 -3.29 -13.72
C CYS A 77 -4.58 -2.22 -13.70
N PHE A 78 -4.29 -1.00 -14.18
CA PHE A 78 -5.29 0.07 -14.26
C PHE A 78 -6.31 -0.16 -15.39
N ALA A 79 -5.86 -0.60 -16.57
CA ALA A 79 -6.74 -0.86 -17.71
C ALA A 79 -7.73 -2.01 -17.42
N GLU A 80 -7.27 -3.08 -16.76
CA GLU A 80 -8.07 -4.23 -16.39
C GLU A 80 -8.80 -4.05 -15.04
N ARG A 81 -8.48 -2.98 -14.31
CA ARG A 81 -8.98 -2.70 -12.96
C ARG A 81 -8.72 -3.85 -11.97
N ILE A 82 -7.59 -4.55 -12.16
CA ILE A 82 -7.16 -5.67 -11.32
C ILE A 82 -5.87 -5.30 -10.59
N LEU A 83 -5.89 -5.42 -9.27
CA LEU A 83 -4.72 -5.31 -8.42
C LEU A 83 -4.36 -6.69 -7.84
N PRO A 84 -3.06 -7.03 -7.75
CA PRO A 84 -2.63 -8.27 -7.12
C PRO A 84 -3.16 -8.40 -5.68
N GLU A 85 -3.69 -9.57 -5.33
CA GLU A 85 -4.23 -9.82 -3.99
C GLU A 85 -3.17 -9.61 -2.90
N GLN A 86 -1.91 -9.92 -3.21
CA GLN A 86 -0.76 -9.72 -2.33
C GLN A 86 -0.59 -8.26 -1.90
N TRP A 87 -0.99 -7.29 -2.73
CA TRP A 87 -0.91 -5.86 -2.37
C TRP A 87 -1.97 -5.45 -1.36
N ARG A 88 -3.04 -6.24 -1.23
CA ARG A 88 -4.12 -6.02 -0.24
C ARG A 88 -3.76 -6.58 1.13
N ILE A 89 -2.71 -7.40 1.23
CA ILE A 89 -2.23 -7.95 2.50
C ILE A 89 -1.34 -6.91 3.19
N GLN A 90 -1.68 -6.56 4.42
CA GLN A 90 -0.93 -5.58 5.21
C GLN A 90 -0.54 -6.12 6.59
N GLN A 91 0.69 -5.85 7.01
CA GLN A 91 1.12 -6.14 8.38
C GLN A 91 0.73 -5.01 9.33
N PHE A 92 -0.13 -5.32 10.30
CA PHE A 92 -0.43 -4.40 11.39
C PHE A 92 0.67 -4.46 12.46
N VAL A 93 1.41 -3.37 12.61
CA VAL A 93 2.44 -3.19 13.64
C VAL A 93 2.01 -2.08 14.57
N LEU A 94 1.92 -2.38 15.87
CA LEU A 94 1.66 -1.38 16.90
C LEU A 94 2.95 -0.62 17.20
N LEU A 95 2.96 0.66 16.82
CA LEU A 95 4.06 1.57 17.17
C LEU A 95 3.64 2.42 18.37
N PRO A 96 4.38 2.39 19.49
CA PRO A 96 4.09 3.25 20.63
C PRO A 96 4.29 4.71 20.22
N LYS A 97 3.29 5.55 20.49
CA LYS A 97 3.43 7.00 20.32
C LYS A 97 4.23 7.57 21.50
N GLY A 98 5.37 8.19 21.22
CA GLY A 98 6.21 8.87 22.23
C GLY A 98 7.07 7.93 23.07
N ARG A 99 7.52 8.41 24.24
CA ARG A 99 8.43 7.67 25.15
C ARG A 99 7.72 6.78 26.19
N LYS A 100 6.42 6.53 26.03
CA LYS A 100 5.67 5.72 27.02
C LYS A 100 5.85 4.22 26.73
N PRO A 101 6.20 3.40 27.74
CA PRO A 101 6.34 1.96 27.56
C PRO A 101 4.99 1.33 27.17
N PRO A 102 4.98 0.21 26.42
CA PRO A 102 3.76 -0.33 25.81
C PRO A 102 2.72 -0.93 26.78
N ASN A 103 2.84 -0.72 28.10
CA ASN A 103 2.13 -1.53 29.09
C ASN A 103 1.12 -0.79 29.99
N ASP A 104 0.79 0.47 29.72
CA ASP A 104 -0.28 1.14 30.47
C ASP A 104 -1.58 1.17 29.68
N THR A 105 -2.42 0.19 30.02
CA THR A 105 -3.89 0.29 30.15
C THR A 105 -4.63 0.94 28.99
N PHE A 106 -5.01 0.12 28.02
CA PHE A 106 -6.27 0.34 27.33
C PHE A 106 -7.40 0.01 28.32
N PRO A 107 -8.35 0.92 28.60
CA PRO A 107 -9.54 0.58 29.40
C PRO A 107 -10.24 -0.67 28.84
#